data_AF-A0A329SNW8-F1
#
_entry.id   AF-A0A329SNW8-F1
#
_cell.length_a   1.000
_cell.length_b   1.000
_cell.length_c   1.000
_cell.angle_alpha   90.00
_cell.angle_beta   90.00
_cell.angle_gamma   90.00
#
_symmetry.space_group_name_H-M   'P 1'
#
loop_
_entity.id
_entity.type
_entity.pdbx_description
1 polymer ?
#
loop_
_entity_poly.entity_id
_entity_poly.type
_entity_poly.pdbx_seq_one_letter_code
_entity_poly.pdbx_strand_id
1 'polypeptide(L)'
;MRIKKDGTGCSLPIATASPTTTTVTARDIAQRGTPKVKTRGGARAACTKGTPDMEDALVEYLEESCQYTLSQMRDMLIFDFGVLISTSLISKKLCGKLYTVKQVRVEPETCDSAGNIEKRRVFGEALLEHRRKGSFIIYYNEKNFNLYCKRTQGRAPVGQRAMVKLPPSKGASLQIQCEVSAEVGLVHYAARRGSIKMDVNAAFVDTVYDAVKAHNLNSLARP
;
A
#
# COMPACT_ATOMS: atom_id res chain seq x y z
N MET A 1 26.48 19.86 -71.67
CA MET A 1 27.76 19.70 -70.94
C MET A 1 27.52 19.99 -69.47
N ARG A 2 28.05 19.14 -68.58
CA ARG A 2 27.96 19.12 -67.10
C ARG A 2 26.64 18.67 -66.46
N ILE A 3 26.66 17.37 -66.11
CA ILE A 3 25.75 16.62 -65.25
C ILE A 3 25.88 17.12 -63.81
N LYS A 4 24.76 17.48 -63.17
CA LYS A 4 24.67 17.67 -61.72
C LYS A 4 24.55 16.30 -61.05
N LYS A 5 25.42 16.04 -60.08
CA LYS A 5 25.32 14.94 -59.12
C LYS A 5 24.41 15.41 -57.99
N ASP A 6 23.31 14.70 -57.76
CA ASP A 6 22.63 14.71 -56.47
C ASP A 6 22.52 13.25 -56.01
N GLY A 7 23.21 12.97 -54.91
CA GLY A 7 23.33 11.64 -54.33
C GLY A 7 22.10 11.28 -53.53
N THR A 8 21.48 10.16 -53.91
CA THR A 8 20.63 9.36 -53.03
C THR A 8 21.24 7.96 -52.99
N GLY A 9 22.21 7.79 -52.09
CA GLY A 9 22.75 6.48 -51.74
C GLY A 9 21.68 5.67 -51.04
N CYS A 10 20.93 4.87 -51.79
CA CYS A 10 20.16 3.75 -51.24
C CYS A 10 21.14 2.65 -50.81
N SER A 11 21.71 2.77 -49.61
CA SER A 11 22.38 1.66 -48.95
C SER A 11 21.33 0.65 -48.49
N LEU A 12 21.11 -0.40 -49.28
CA LEU A 12 20.39 -1.59 -48.83
C LEU A 12 21.19 -2.24 -47.68
N PRO A 13 20.58 -2.55 -46.53
CA PRO A 13 21.27 -3.29 -45.49
C PRO A 13 21.47 -4.73 -45.96
N ILE A 14 22.73 -5.12 -46.19
CA ILE A 14 23.13 -6.51 -46.37
C ILE A 14 22.88 -7.21 -45.04
N ALA A 15 21.82 -8.00 -44.98
CA ALA A 15 21.56 -8.86 -43.83
C ALA A 15 22.68 -9.90 -43.72
N THR A 16 23.55 -9.76 -42.73
CA THR A 16 24.51 -10.80 -42.35
C THR A 16 23.72 -12.03 -41.89
N ALA A 17 23.76 -13.09 -42.69
CA ALA A 17 23.10 -14.35 -42.40
C ALA A 17 23.71 -14.97 -41.13
N SER A 18 22.90 -15.13 -40.09
CA SER A 18 23.22 -16.04 -38.99
C SER A 18 23.02 -17.49 -39.47
N PRO A 19 23.82 -18.46 -39.00
CA PRO A 19 23.83 -19.84 -39.52
C PRO A 19 22.55 -20.65 -39.26
N THR A 20 21.54 -20.07 -38.60
CA THR A 20 20.28 -20.73 -38.21
C THR A 20 19.06 -20.31 -39.05
N THR A 21 19.21 -19.39 -40.01
CA THR A 21 18.07 -18.88 -40.78
C THR A 21 18.01 -19.53 -42.16
N THR A 22 16.95 -20.31 -42.44
CA THR A 22 16.74 -20.95 -43.75
C THR A 22 16.63 -19.92 -44.87
N THR A 23 17.12 -20.26 -46.07
CA THR A 23 17.16 -19.38 -47.25
C THR A 23 15.79 -18.84 -47.66
N VAL A 24 14.73 -19.61 -47.41
CA VAL A 24 13.34 -19.20 -47.65
C VAL A 24 12.93 -18.09 -46.69
N THR A 25 13.17 -18.27 -45.39
CA THR A 25 12.86 -17.28 -44.34
C THR A 25 13.61 -15.96 -44.55
N ALA A 26 14.87 -16.04 -45.00
CA ALA A 26 15.67 -14.86 -45.32
C ALA A 26 15.09 -14.06 -46.52
N ARG A 27 14.62 -14.76 -47.58
CA ARG A 27 13.92 -14.11 -48.70
C ARG A 27 12.59 -13.50 -48.28
N ASP A 28 11.81 -14.19 -47.46
CA ASP A 28 10.50 -13.70 -47.01
C ASP A 28 10.64 -12.44 -46.13
N ILE A 29 11.67 -12.39 -45.28
CA ILE A 29 12.00 -11.19 -44.49
C ILE A 29 12.43 -10.03 -45.39
N ALA A 30 13.26 -10.29 -46.41
CA ALA A 30 13.69 -9.30 -47.38
C ALA A 30 12.50 -8.75 -48.20
N GLN A 31 11.60 -9.61 -48.66
CA GLN A 31 10.39 -9.22 -49.39
C GLN A 31 9.40 -8.44 -48.51
N ARG A 32 9.28 -8.79 -47.22
CA ARG A 32 8.47 -8.04 -46.25
C ARG A 32 9.08 -6.68 -45.88
N GLY A 33 10.37 -6.47 -46.11
CA GLY A 33 11.09 -5.24 -45.76
C GLY A 33 11.29 -5.02 -44.26
N THR A 34 10.85 -5.93 -43.39
CA THR A 34 11.08 -5.83 -41.94
C THR A 34 11.24 -7.23 -41.33
N PRO A 35 12.20 -7.42 -40.40
CA PRO A 35 12.35 -8.67 -39.65
C PRO A 35 11.33 -8.81 -38.51
N LYS A 36 10.45 -7.80 -38.28
CA LYS A 36 9.49 -7.84 -37.18
C LYS A 36 8.37 -8.85 -37.48
N VAL A 37 8.20 -9.80 -36.55
CA VAL A 37 7.12 -10.79 -36.59
C VAL A 37 5.79 -10.06 -36.36
N LYS A 38 4.83 -10.25 -37.28
CA LYS A 38 3.45 -9.74 -37.11
C LYS A 38 2.75 -10.55 -36.03
N THR A 39 1.78 -9.95 -35.35
CA THR A 39 0.92 -10.65 -34.40
C THR A 39 0.28 -11.86 -35.07
N ARG A 40 0.44 -13.03 -34.46
CA ARG A 40 -0.27 -14.25 -34.89
C ARG A 40 -1.74 -14.13 -34.42
N GLY A 41 -2.66 -14.71 -35.19
CA GLY A 41 -4.12 -14.48 -35.12
C GLY A 41 -4.71 -14.19 -33.73
N GLY A 42 -5.70 -13.28 -33.69
CA GLY A 42 -6.31 -12.76 -32.46
C GLY A 42 -7.56 -13.53 -32.01
N ALA A 43 -8.05 -13.17 -30.82
CA ALA A 43 -9.31 -13.67 -30.30
C ALA A 43 -10.46 -13.29 -31.25
N ARG A 44 -11.32 -14.26 -31.56
CA ARG A 44 -12.53 -14.03 -32.36
C ARG A 44 -13.55 -13.29 -31.49
N ALA A 45 -14.14 -12.20 -31.99
CA ALA A 45 -15.13 -11.42 -31.26
C ALA A 45 -16.30 -12.31 -30.74
N ALA A 46 -16.78 -13.23 -31.58
CA ALA A 46 -17.83 -14.20 -31.22
C ALA A 46 -17.48 -15.18 -30.08
N CYS A 47 -16.19 -15.36 -29.75
CA CYS A 47 -15.74 -16.23 -28.67
C CYS A 47 -15.11 -15.48 -27.49
N THR A 48 -15.08 -14.14 -27.52
CA THR A 48 -14.43 -13.35 -26.48
C THR A 48 -15.38 -13.14 -25.30
N LYS A 49 -15.20 -13.93 -24.24
CA LYS A 49 -16.04 -13.91 -23.02
C LYS A 49 -15.64 -12.80 -22.03
N GLY A 50 -15.45 -11.58 -22.51
CA GLY A 50 -15.03 -10.44 -21.67
C GLY A 50 -14.94 -9.18 -22.52
N THR A 51 -16.10 -8.63 -22.84
CA THR A 51 -16.24 -7.37 -23.56
C THR A 51 -15.79 -6.19 -22.68
N PRO A 52 -15.43 -5.04 -23.27
CA PRO A 52 -15.06 -3.85 -22.51
C PRO A 52 -16.11 -3.47 -21.46
N ASP A 53 -17.39 -3.51 -21.84
CA ASP A 53 -18.51 -3.20 -20.94
C ASP A 53 -18.53 -4.09 -19.68
N MET A 54 -18.19 -5.38 -19.82
CA MET A 54 -18.10 -6.28 -18.68
C MET A 54 -16.87 -5.98 -17.81
N GLU A 55 -15.76 -5.56 -18.40
CA GLU A 55 -14.58 -5.16 -17.63
C GLU A 55 -14.84 -3.89 -16.84
N ASP A 56 -15.61 -2.96 -17.39
CA ASP A 56 -15.96 -1.70 -16.73
C ASP A 56 -16.98 -1.94 -15.60
N ALA A 57 -17.98 -2.82 -15.81
CA ALA A 57 -18.88 -3.26 -14.73
C ALA A 57 -18.13 -3.96 -13.57
N LEU A 58 -17.12 -4.78 -13.88
CA LEU A 58 -16.28 -5.40 -12.85
C LEU A 58 -15.52 -4.36 -12.00
N VAL A 59 -15.15 -3.22 -12.59
CA VAL A 59 -14.53 -2.10 -11.87
C VAL A 59 -15.57 -1.39 -11.01
N GLU A 60 -16.75 -1.08 -11.57
CA GLU A 60 -17.86 -0.44 -10.86
C GLU A 60 -18.26 -1.22 -9.60
N TYR A 61 -18.40 -2.55 -9.69
CA TYR A 61 -18.67 -3.38 -8.51
C TYR A 61 -17.60 -3.22 -7.42
N LEU A 62 -16.32 -3.12 -7.78
CA LEU A 62 -15.23 -2.95 -6.81
C LEU A 62 -15.15 -1.54 -6.22
N GLU A 63 -15.64 -0.54 -6.96
CA GLU A 63 -15.78 0.83 -6.47
C GLU A 63 -16.91 0.94 -5.44
N GLU A 64 -18.01 0.21 -5.63
CA GLU A 64 -19.07 0.08 -4.62
C GLU A 64 -18.60 -0.67 -3.37
N SER A 65 -17.92 -1.82 -3.57
CA SER A 65 -17.33 -2.58 -2.46
C SER A 65 -16.11 -3.37 -2.88
N CYS A 66 -14.96 -3.01 -2.30
CA CYS A 66 -13.70 -3.74 -2.48
C CYS A 66 -13.69 -5.15 -1.84
N GLN A 67 -14.75 -5.55 -1.15
CA GLN A 67 -14.85 -6.83 -0.44
C GLN A 67 -15.41 -7.97 -1.30
N TYR A 68 -15.92 -7.66 -2.49
CA TYR A 68 -16.49 -8.70 -3.35
C TYR A 68 -15.46 -9.76 -3.73
N THR A 69 -15.88 -11.01 -3.56
CA THR A 69 -15.10 -12.16 -4.03
C THR A 69 -15.29 -12.37 -5.53
N LEU A 70 -14.32 -13.00 -6.19
CA LEU A 70 -14.43 -13.34 -7.62
C LEU A 70 -15.67 -14.19 -7.94
N SER A 71 -16.13 -15.02 -7.00
CA SER A 71 -17.36 -15.81 -7.17
C SER A 71 -18.60 -14.93 -7.15
N GLN A 72 -18.68 -13.97 -6.22
CA GLN A 72 -19.79 -13.01 -6.17
C GLN A 72 -19.81 -12.14 -7.43
N MET A 73 -18.64 -11.64 -7.88
CA MET A 73 -18.54 -10.85 -9.11
C MET A 73 -18.97 -11.65 -10.34
N ARG A 74 -18.69 -12.96 -10.38
CA ARG A 74 -19.22 -13.84 -11.43
C ARG A 74 -20.74 -13.90 -11.40
N ASP A 75 -21.31 -14.09 -10.22
CA ASP A 75 -22.76 -14.23 -10.07
C ASP A 75 -23.48 -12.91 -10.43
N MET A 76 -22.88 -11.75 -10.13
CA MET A 76 -23.36 -10.44 -10.59
C MET A 76 -23.26 -10.28 -12.13
N LEU A 77 -22.16 -10.71 -12.74
CA LEU A 77 -22.04 -10.73 -14.22
C LEU A 77 -23.05 -11.66 -14.90
N ILE A 78 -23.43 -12.76 -14.25
CA ILE A 78 -24.50 -13.64 -14.75
C ILE A 78 -25.84 -12.90 -14.69
N PHE A 79 -26.10 -12.15 -13.62
CA PHE A 79 -27.34 -11.40 -13.45
C PHE A 79 -27.46 -10.24 -14.45
N ASP A 80 -26.40 -9.43 -14.59
CA ASP A 80 -26.45 -8.20 -15.40
C ASP A 80 -26.27 -8.46 -16.90
N PHE A 81 -25.40 -9.42 -17.27
CA PHE A 81 -25.04 -9.67 -18.67
C PHE A 81 -25.49 -11.04 -19.19
N GLY A 82 -26.01 -11.93 -18.33
CA GLY A 82 -26.40 -13.29 -18.72
C GLY A 82 -25.21 -14.19 -19.09
N VAL A 83 -23.98 -13.80 -18.75
CA VAL A 83 -22.76 -14.50 -19.19
C VAL A 83 -22.08 -15.21 -18.02
N LEU A 84 -21.84 -16.51 -18.18
CA LEU A 84 -21.08 -17.29 -17.23
C LEU A 84 -19.57 -17.22 -17.54
N ILE A 85 -18.84 -16.50 -16.69
CA ILE A 85 -17.39 -16.36 -16.75
C ILE A 85 -16.70 -17.15 -15.64
N SER A 86 -15.54 -17.75 -15.93
CA SER A 86 -14.70 -18.38 -14.89
C SER A 86 -14.03 -17.32 -14.00
N THR A 87 -13.93 -17.57 -12.70
CA THR A 87 -13.27 -16.67 -11.73
C THR A 87 -11.81 -16.33 -12.11
N SER A 88 -11.10 -17.26 -12.76
CA SER A 88 -9.74 -17.03 -13.27
C SER A 88 -9.68 -15.99 -14.39
N LEU A 89 -10.74 -15.87 -15.21
CA LEU A 89 -10.83 -14.84 -16.24
C LEU A 89 -11.11 -13.48 -15.61
N ILE A 90 -12.03 -13.41 -14.64
CA ILE A 90 -12.29 -12.19 -13.85
C ILE A 90 -10.99 -11.69 -13.22
N SER A 91 -10.25 -12.58 -12.54
CA SER A 91 -8.95 -12.24 -11.96
C SER A 91 -7.96 -11.70 -13.01
N LYS A 92 -7.85 -12.32 -14.18
CA LYS A 92 -6.98 -11.83 -15.26
C LYS A 92 -7.39 -10.44 -15.75
N LYS A 93 -8.69 -10.20 -15.92
CA LYS A 93 -9.21 -8.90 -16.36
C LYS A 93 -8.94 -7.80 -15.32
N LEU A 94 -9.20 -8.07 -14.06
CA LEU A 94 -8.88 -7.17 -12.94
C LEU A 94 -7.38 -6.88 -12.85
N CYS A 95 -6.52 -7.91 -12.97
CA CYS A 95 -5.08 -7.70 -13.03
C CYS A 95 -4.66 -6.83 -14.23
N GLY A 96 -5.31 -7.00 -15.39
CA GLY A 96 -5.10 -6.15 -16.56
C GLY A 96 -5.50 -4.68 -16.35
N LYS A 97 -6.49 -4.43 -15.49
CA LYS A 97 -6.92 -3.11 -15.02
C LYS A 97 -6.16 -2.63 -13.77
N LEU A 98 -5.09 -3.33 -13.37
CA LEU A 98 -4.23 -3.03 -12.21
C LEU A 98 -4.90 -3.19 -10.83
N TYR A 99 -6.03 -3.90 -10.75
CA TYR A 99 -6.63 -4.30 -9.48
C TYR A 99 -5.93 -5.55 -8.95
N THR A 100 -5.26 -5.41 -7.81
CA THR A 100 -4.57 -6.50 -7.12
C THR A 100 -5.14 -6.67 -5.73
N VAL A 101 -5.17 -7.92 -5.24
CA VAL A 101 -5.63 -8.24 -3.89
C VAL A 101 -4.73 -7.54 -2.85
N LYS A 102 -5.34 -6.72 -2.00
CA LYS A 102 -4.71 -6.07 -0.85
C LYS A 102 -5.43 -6.49 0.42
N GLN A 103 -4.77 -6.37 1.57
CA GLN A 103 -5.42 -6.57 2.86
C GLN A 103 -6.37 -5.39 3.13
N VAL A 104 -7.67 -5.66 3.20
CA VAL A 104 -8.69 -4.67 3.57
C VAL A 104 -8.44 -4.20 5.00
N ARG A 105 -8.33 -2.88 5.18
CA ARG A 105 -8.29 -2.25 6.51
C ARG A 105 -9.70 -1.83 6.87
N VAL A 106 -10.12 -2.17 8.08
CA VAL A 106 -11.40 -1.72 8.62
C VAL A 106 -11.13 -0.39 9.31
N GLU A 107 -11.66 0.69 8.75
CA GLU A 107 -11.65 2.00 9.36
C GLU A 107 -13.00 2.21 10.06
N PRO A 108 -13.01 2.51 11.37
CA PRO A 108 -14.26 2.80 12.07
C PRO A 108 -14.93 4.04 11.46
N GLU A 109 -16.25 3.97 11.21
CA GLU A 109 -17.03 5.10 10.67
C GLU A 109 -16.94 6.36 11.55
N THR A 110 -16.67 6.18 12.85
CA THR A 110 -16.49 7.29 13.79
C THR A 110 -15.18 8.06 13.56
N CYS A 111 -14.17 7.48 12.91
CA CYS A 111 -12.89 8.14 12.67
C CYS A 111 -12.99 9.32 11.70
N ASP A 112 -13.83 9.22 10.67
CA ASP A 112 -13.94 10.22 9.59
C ASP A 112 -15.31 10.91 9.54
N SER A 113 -16.04 10.87 10.65
CA SER A 113 -17.19 11.75 10.81
C SER A 113 -16.78 13.21 10.55
N ALA A 114 -17.62 13.96 9.83
CA ALA A 114 -17.34 15.36 9.47
C ALA A 114 -16.94 16.21 10.69
N GLY A 115 -17.56 15.94 11.85
CA GLY A 115 -17.21 16.60 13.12
C GLY A 115 -15.80 16.26 13.64
N ASN A 116 -15.31 15.02 13.47
CA ASN A 116 -13.96 14.65 13.89
C ASN A 116 -12.89 15.15 12.91
N ILE A 117 -13.21 15.20 11.62
CA ILE A 117 -12.35 15.84 10.61
C ILE A 117 -12.16 17.32 10.96
N GLU A 118 -13.26 18.04 11.26
CA GLU A 118 -13.18 19.44 11.62
C GLU A 118 -12.41 19.68 12.92
N LYS A 119 -12.64 18.87 13.96
CA LYS A 119 -11.84 18.93 15.19
C LYS A 119 -10.35 18.70 14.94
N ARG A 120 -9.99 17.75 14.05
CA ARG A 120 -8.59 17.50 13.64
C ARG A 120 -8.02 18.69 12.87
N ARG A 121 -8.80 19.34 12.00
CA ARG A 121 -8.39 20.55 11.27
C ARG A 121 -8.09 21.69 12.23
N VAL A 122 -9.03 22.01 13.12
CA VAL A 122 -8.88 23.06 14.13
C VAL A 122 -7.67 22.80 15.03
N PHE A 123 -7.48 21.57 15.49
CA PHE A 123 -6.31 21.19 16.28
C PHE A 123 -5.00 21.35 15.50
N GLY A 124 -4.97 20.91 14.23
CA GLY A 124 -3.79 21.02 13.37
C GLY A 124 -3.39 22.48 13.11
N GLU A 125 -4.37 23.35 12.88
CA GLU A 125 -4.14 24.78 12.68
C GLU A 125 -3.59 25.45 13.95
N ALA A 126 -4.20 25.16 15.12
CA ALA A 126 -3.70 25.66 16.41
C ALA A 126 -2.27 25.18 16.69
N LEU A 127 -1.97 23.91 16.43
CA LEU A 127 -0.63 23.35 16.60
C LEU A 127 0.40 24.04 15.69
N LEU A 128 0.01 24.34 14.44
CA LEU A 128 0.88 25.05 13.50
C LEU A 128 1.14 26.49 13.94
N GLU A 129 0.15 27.18 14.50
CA GLU A 129 0.34 28.51 15.09
C GLU A 129 1.32 28.49 16.25
N HIS A 130 1.20 27.53 17.18
CA HIS A 130 2.13 27.38 18.29
C HIS A 130 3.55 27.10 17.81
N ARG A 131 3.69 26.29 16.74
CA ARG A 131 4.99 26.06 16.10
C ARG A 131 5.56 27.36 15.48
N ARG A 132 4.74 28.18 14.81
CA ARG A 132 5.18 29.48 14.25
C ARG A 132 5.56 30.49 15.33
N LYS A 133 4.87 30.47 16.46
CA LYS A 133 5.17 31.29 17.65
C LYS A 133 6.46 30.86 18.36
N GLY A 134 7.09 29.75 17.95
CA GLY A 134 8.26 29.18 18.62
C GLY A 134 7.94 28.62 20.01
N SER A 135 6.70 28.18 20.24
CA SER A 135 6.31 27.53 21.50
C SER A 135 6.98 26.17 21.62
N PHE A 136 7.43 25.84 22.84
CA PHE A 136 7.98 24.52 23.14
C PHE A 136 6.85 23.49 23.20
N ILE A 137 6.79 22.59 22.22
CA ILE A 137 5.73 21.59 22.08
C ILE A 137 6.23 20.24 22.60
N ILE A 138 5.46 19.62 23.49
CA ILE A 138 5.72 18.31 24.04
C ILE A 138 4.59 17.37 23.63
N TYR A 139 4.96 16.26 23.01
CA TYR A 139 4.04 15.19 22.64
C TYR A 139 4.01 14.15 23.75
N TYR A 140 2.86 14.04 24.41
CA TYR A 140 2.59 13.04 25.43
C TYR A 140 1.75 11.91 24.85
N ASN A 141 2.15 10.66 25.08
CA ASN A 141 1.32 9.51 24.76
C ASN A 141 1.54 8.33 25.72
N GLU A 142 0.49 7.54 25.91
CA GLU A 142 0.50 6.30 26.68
C GLU A 142 0.32 5.10 25.74
N LYS A 143 1.16 4.07 25.89
CA LYS A 143 1.04 2.83 25.11
C LYS A 143 1.12 1.60 26.00
N ASN A 144 0.17 0.69 25.77
CA ASN A 144 0.09 -0.60 26.44
C ASN A 144 0.88 -1.65 25.66
N PHE A 145 1.80 -2.31 26.33
CA PHE A 145 2.56 -3.45 25.84
C PHE A 145 2.18 -4.70 26.61
N ASN A 146 1.75 -5.74 25.88
CA ASN A 146 1.63 -7.06 26.48
C ASN A 146 3.04 -7.69 26.54
N LEU A 147 3.53 -7.97 27.74
CA LEU A 147 4.83 -8.62 27.95
C LEU A 147 4.84 -10.10 27.56
N TYR A 148 3.71 -10.66 27.15
CA TYR A 148 3.64 -12.03 26.67
C TYR A 148 4.26 -12.19 25.28
N CYS A 149 5.44 -12.81 25.26
CA CYS A 149 6.07 -13.26 24.04
C CYS A 149 5.65 -14.69 23.71
N LYS A 150 5.25 -14.96 22.47
CA LYS A 150 5.10 -16.32 21.93
C LYS A 150 5.85 -16.46 20.62
N ARG A 151 6.29 -17.68 20.32
CA ARG A 151 6.91 -18.00 19.03
C ARG A 151 5.83 -18.01 17.94
N THR A 152 6.05 -17.26 16.86
CA THR A 152 5.10 -17.16 15.74
C THR A 152 5.05 -18.43 14.89
N GLN A 153 6.15 -19.19 14.85
CA GLN A 153 6.31 -20.36 14.00
C GLN A 153 6.41 -21.65 14.84
N GLY A 154 5.72 -22.69 14.39
CA GLY A 154 5.73 -24.04 14.97
C GLY A 154 5.65 -25.10 13.88
N ARG A 155 5.81 -26.38 14.25
CA ARG A 155 5.76 -27.52 13.32
C ARG A 155 4.46 -28.31 13.53
N ALA A 156 3.89 -28.81 12.44
CA ALA A 156 2.74 -29.72 12.43
C ALA A 156 2.82 -30.65 11.21
N PRO A 157 2.11 -31.80 11.22
CA PRO A 157 1.99 -32.67 10.05
C PRO A 157 1.45 -31.93 8.82
N VAL A 158 1.81 -32.41 7.62
CA VAL A 158 1.32 -31.86 6.35
C VAL A 158 -0.21 -31.94 6.31
N GLY A 159 -0.87 -30.83 5.98
CA GLY A 159 -2.33 -30.71 5.99
C GLY A 159 -2.93 -30.31 7.35
N GLN A 160 -2.13 -30.20 8.41
CA GLN A 160 -2.58 -29.75 9.74
C GLN A 160 -1.97 -28.40 10.12
N ARG A 161 -2.73 -27.60 10.88
CA ARG A 161 -2.26 -26.32 11.40
C ARG A 161 -1.54 -26.52 12.72
N ALA A 162 -0.33 -25.95 12.87
CA ALA A 162 0.35 -25.90 14.17
C ALA A 162 -0.47 -25.05 15.15
N MET A 163 -0.99 -25.68 16.20
CA MET A 163 -1.90 -25.05 17.16
C MET A 163 -1.35 -25.14 18.59
N VAL A 164 -1.40 -24.04 19.32
CA VAL A 164 -1.11 -23.98 20.76
C VAL A 164 -2.34 -23.37 21.45
N LYS A 165 -2.95 -24.11 22.37
CA LYS A 165 -4.08 -23.62 23.18
C LYS A 165 -3.52 -22.74 24.30
N LEU A 166 -4.00 -21.49 24.38
CA LEU A 166 -3.61 -20.52 25.40
C LEU A 166 -4.86 -19.94 26.06
N PRO A 167 -4.78 -19.52 27.34
CA PRO A 167 -5.85 -18.75 27.95
C PRO A 167 -6.06 -17.40 27.23
N PRO A 168 -7.26 -16.80 27.33
CA PRO A 168 -7.61 -15.55 26.63
C PRO A 168 -6.71 -14.35 27.00
N SER A 169 -6.26 -14.26 28.24
CA SER A 169 -5.27 -13.28 28.68
C SER A 169 -4.04 -14.00 29.23
N LYS A 170 -2.89 -13.75 28.59
CA LYS A 170 -1.58 -14.13 29.11
C LYS A 170 -0.66 -12.92 29.05
N GLY A 171 0.10 -12.75 30.12
CA GLY A 171 1.11 -11.70 30.27
C GLY A 171 0.65 -10.56 31.17
N ALA A 172 1.61 -10.01 31.91
CA ALA A 172 1.43 -8.72 32.55
C ALA A 172 1.42 -7.64 31.46
N SER A 173 0.49 -6.70 31.55
CA SER A 173 0.54 -5.47 30.75
C SER A 173 1.54 -4.50 31.36
N LEU A 174 2.39 -3.94 30.51
CA LEU A 174 3.26 -2.82 30.82
C LEU A 174 2.69 -1.60 30.11
N GLN A 175 2.32 -0.58 30.85
CA GLN A 175 1.94 0.71 30.30
C GLN A 175 3.16 1.61 30.31
N ILE A 176 3.49 2.21 29.16
CA ILE A 176 4.58 3.16 29.04
C ILE A 176 3.97 4.51 28.71
N GLN A 177 4.20 5.48 29.61
CA GLN A 177 3.94 6.89 29.39
C GLN A 177 5.24 7.51 28.89
N CYS A 178 5.17 8.20 27.76
CA CYS A 178 6.36 8.74 27.10
C CYS A 178 6.08 10.14 26.59
N GLU A 179 7.09 10.99 26.76
CA GLU A 179 7.06 12.36 26.30
C GLU A 179 8.25 12.70 25.43
N VAL A 180 7.92 13.27 24.28
CA VAL A 180 8.90 13.59 23.26
C VAL A 180 8.68 15.03 22.81
N SER A 181 9.74 15.81 22.80
CA SER A 181 9.78 17.13 22.16
C SER A 181 10.60 17.03 20.87
N ALA A 182 10.27 17.86 19.88
CA ALA A 182 11.03 17.95 18.64
C ALA A 182 12.45 18.52 18.86
N GLU A 183 12.66 19.32 19.91
CA GLU A 183 13.92 20.03 20.15
C GLU A 183 14.87 19.23 21.05
N VAL A 184 14.33 18.51 22.04
CA VAL A 184 15.10 17.77 23.04
C VAL A 184 15.11 16.27 22.77
N GLY A 185 14.14 15.75 22.00
CA GLY A 185 13.90 14.32 21.88
C GLY A 185 13.12 13.79 23.07
N LEU A 186 13.58 12.71 23.69
CA LEU A 186 12.91 12.11 24.85
C LEU A 186 13.07 13.01 26.09
N VAL A 187 11.97 13.57 26.57
CA VAL A 187 11.95 14.44 27.75
C VAL A 187 11.83 13.61 29.03
N HIS A 188 10.81 12.78 29.09
CA HIS A 188 10.57 11.91 30.24
C HIS A 188 9.82 10.64 29.82
N TYR A 189 10.03 9.55 30.55
CA TYR A 189 9.24 8.35 30.40
C TYR A 189 9.04 7.67 31.75
N ALA A 190 7.88 7.05 31.92
CA ALA A 190 7.60 6.15 33.02
C ALA A 190 7.02 4.84 32.48
N ALA A 191 7.54 3.74 32.98
CA ALA A 191 7.00 2.41 32.73
C ALA A 191 6.31 1.91 33.99
N ARG A 192 5.02 1.57 33.90
CA ARG A 192 4.20 1.13 35.03
C ARG A 192 3.50 -0.18 34.69
N ARG A 193 3.38 -1.05 35.69
CA ARG A 193 2.59 -2.28 35.56
C ARG A 193 1.16 -2.03 36.05
N GLY A 194 0.18 -2.59 35.35
CA GLY A 194 -1.23 -2.37 35.67
C GLY A 194 -1.77 -1.06 35.11
N SER A 195 -3.03 -0.74 35.43
CA SER A 195 -3.71 0.47 34.92
C SER A 195 -3.30 1.72 35.67
N ILE A 196 -3.06 2.80 34.95
CA ILE A 196 -2.73 4.11 35.51
C ILE A 196 -4.01 4.81 35.96
N LYS A 197 -4.00 5.27 37.21
CA LYS A 197 -5.05 6.12 37.77
C LYS A 197 -4.75 7.60 37.49
N MET A 198 -5.79 8.41 37.54
CA MET A 198 -5.73 9.83 37.18
C MET A 198 -4.76 10.66 38.04
N ASP A 199 -4.70 10.38 39.35
CA ASP A 199 -3.78 11.00 40.31
C ASP A 199 -2.32 10.76 39.95
N VAL A 200 -2.00 9.51 39.59
CA VAL A 200 -0.63 9.12 39.22
C VAL A 200 -0.23 9.67 37.85
N ASN A 201 -1.21 9.95 36.99
CA ASN A 201 -1.00 10.63 35.71
C ASN A 201 -0.77 12.14 35.90
N ALA A 202 -1.54 12.79 36.77
CA ALA A 202 -1.35 14.21 37.08
C ALA A 202 0.06 14.47 37.65
N ALA A 203 0.48 13.66 38.64
CA ALA A 203 1.83 13.75 39.19
C ALA A 203 2.92 13.53 38.14
N PHE A 204 2.67 12.68 37.12
CA PHE A 204 3.62 12.48 36.02
C PHE A 204 3.77 13.74 35.16
N VAL A 205 2.67 14.42 34.84
CA VAL A 205 2.70 15.69 34.09
C VAL A 205 3.45 16.79 34.87
N ASP A 206 3.36 16.79 36.19
CA ASP A 206 4.14 17.72 37.02
C ASP A 206 5.64 17.45 36.92
N THR A 207 6.06 16.17 37.00
CA THR A 207 7.48 15.79 36.86
C THR A 207 8.06 16.16 35.49
N VAL A 208 7.21 16.13 34.48
CA VAL A 208 7.51 16.53 33.11
C VAL A 208 7.75 18.03 33.04
N TYR A 209 6.86 18.82 33.64
CA TYR A 209 6.98 20.26 33.64
C TYR A 209 8.29 20.69 34.31
N ASP A 210 8.63 20.05 35.43
CA ASP A 210 9.90 20.27 36.13
C ASP A 210 11.12 19.89 35.27
N ALA A 211 11.05 18.76 34.55
CA ALA A 211 12.12 18.34 33.64
C ALA A 211 12.33 19.35 32.50
N VAL A 212 11.25 19.86 31.91
CA VAL A 212 11.29 20.86 30.84
C VAL A 212 11.84 22.18 31.35
N LYS A 213 11.42 22.61 32.54
CA LYS A 213 11.93 23.82 33.19
C LYS A 213 13.44 23.72 33.44
N ALA A 214 13.93 22.56 33.87
CA ALA A 214 15.36 22.31 34.01
C ALA A 214 16.13 22.39 32.68
N HIS A 215 15.54 21.90 31.58
CA HIS A 215 16.14 22.01 30.25
C HIS A 215 16.21 23.46 29.74
N ASN A 216 15.20 24.29 30.01
CA ASN A 216 15.19 25.70 29.64
C ASN A 216 16.23 26.54 30.41
N LEU A 217 16.53 26.18 31.65
CA LEU A 217 17.58 26.85 32.43
C LEU A 217 18.99 26.51 31.91
N ASN A 218 19.18 25.29 31.40
CA ASN A 218 20.47 24.84 30.84
C ASN A 218 20.75 25.36 29.41
N SER A 219 19.75 25.81 28.67
CA SER A 219 19.94 26.42 27.34
C SER A 219 20.31 27.92 27.41
N LEU A 220 19.89 28.63 28.47
CA LEU A 220 20.27 30.02 28.76
C LEU A 220 21.67 30.17 29.39
N ALA A 221 22.30 29.06 29.81
CA ALA A 221 23.60 29.04 30.47
C ALA A 221 24.77 28.62 29.55
N ARG A 222 24.56 28.53 28.23
CA ARG A 222 25.66 28.32 27.27
C ARG A 222 26.23 29.69 26.85
N PRO A 223 27.56 29.90 26.93
CA PRO A 223 28.23 31.16 26.59
C PRO A 223 28.10 31.51 25.10
#